data_AF-A0A2P5F329-F1
#
_entry.id   AF-A0A2P5F329-F1
#
_cell.length_a   1.000
_cell.length_b   1.000
_cell.length_c   1.000
_cell.angle_alpha   90.00
_cell.angle_beta   90.00
_cell.angle_gamma   90.00
#
_symmetry.space_group_name_H-M   'P 1'
#
loop_
_entity.id
_entity.type
_entity.pdbx_description
1 polymer ?
#
loop_
_entity_poly.entity_id
_entity_poly.type
_entity_poly.pdbx_seq_one_letter_code
_entity_poly.pdbx_strand_id
1 'polypeptide(L)'
;MTVQNNFPKHFRNKTDMTDYLSKSLFVIASGTSDYRYNFMQPNLYNTSKRYNPDQYASLLVNRFGKQLKELYKLGARRFLVFELVPLGCYPAVLKAYKPTTGCAEKANHLAFTFNRKLDHKVRTLRSTYKDVDIIIAKTYSLILGLVERPLYGKQLLLIFEMKLSLVTIHVYVT
;
A
#
# COMPACT_ATOMS: atom_id res chain seq x y z
N MET A 1 -6.31 -15.26 4.50
CA MET A 1 -5.13 -16.13 4.73
C MET A 1 -4.05 -15.30 5.41
N THR A 2 -3.49 -15.74 6.54
CA THR A 2 -2.48 -14.97 7.29
C THR A 2 -1.06 -15.46 7.01
N VAL A 3 -0.12 -14.50 6.96
CA VAL A 3 1.33 -14.69 6.82
C VAL A 3 1.87 -15.77 7.77
N GLN A 4 1.38 -15.77 9.02
CA GLN A 4 1.82 -16.68 10.09
C GLN A 4 1.58 -18.17 9.79
N ASN A 5 0.61 -18.50 8.93
CA ASN A 5 0.20 -19.89 8.72
C ASN A 5 0.78 -20.52 7.44
N ASN A 6 1.34 -19.72 6.53
CA ASN A 6 1.90 -20.24 5.27
C ASN A 6 3.42 -20.36 5.30
N PHE A 7 4.13 -19.35 5.81
CA PHE A 7 5.59 -19.40 5.82
C PHE A 7 6.16 -20.62 6.54
N PRO A 8 5.71 -20.99 7.76
CA PRO A 8 6.30 -22.11 8.47
C PRO A 8 6.22 -23.44 7.72
N LYS A 9 5.27 -23.60 6.79
CA LYS A 9 5.08 -24.85 6.01
C LYS A 9 6.14 -25.06 4.93
N HIS A 10 6.88 -24.03 4.57
CA HIS A 10 7.87 -24.08 3.48
C HIS A 10 9.32 -24.21 3.97
N PHE A 11 9.55 -24.18 5.29
CA PHE A 11 10.89 -24.23 5.87
C PHE A 11 11.03 -25.41 6.83
N ARG A 12 12.24 -25.99 6.86
CA ARG A 12 12.56 -27.14 7.72
C ARG A 12 12.51 -26.77 9.19
N ASN A 13 12.93 -25.56 9.54
CA ASN A 13 12.94 -25.05 10.90
C ASN A 13 12.75 -23.51 10.91
N LYS A 14 12.57 -22.96 12.10
CA LYS A 14 12.33 -21.52 12.32
C LYS A 14 13.55 -20.64 11.97
N THR A 15 14.77 -21.14 12.17
CA THR A 15 16.01 -20.40 11.89
C THR A 15 16.17 -20.19 10.40
N ASP A 16 16.01 -21.24 9.60
CA ASP A 16 16.06 -21.18 8.13
C ASP A 16 15.03 -20.18 7.58
N MET A 17 13.80 -20.22 8.12
CA MET A 17 12.76 -19.26 7.77
C MET A 17 13.16 -17.83 8.12
N THR A 18 13.65 -17.60 9.34
CA THR A 18 14.02 -16.26 9.81
C THR A 18 15.16 -15.68 8.97
N ASP A 19 16.18 -16.49 8.67
CA ASP A 19 17.31 -16.11 7.81
C ASP A 19 16.83 -15.77 6.39
N TYR A 20 15.98 -16.62 5.81
CA TYR A 20 15.40 -16.38 4.49
C TYR A 20 14.58 -15.08 4.43
N LEU A 21 13.69 -14.85 5.40
CA LEU A 21 12.85 -13.66 5.44
C LEU A 21 13.70 -12.40 5.69
N SER A 22 14.79 -12.49 6.45
CA SER A 22 15.72 -11.36 6.66
C SER A 22 16.41 -10.91 5.36
N LYS A 23 16.63 -11.85 4.45
CA LYS A 23 17.25 -11.65 3.12
C LYS A 23 16.23 -11.36 2.00
N SER A 24 14.94 -11.28 2.31
CA SER A 24 13.88 -11.03 1.32
C SER A 24 13.43 -9.57 1.28
N LEU A 25 12.84 -9.14 0.15
CA LEU A 25 12.14 -7.86 0.02
C LEU A 25 10.62 -8.10 0.02
N PHE A 26 9.93 -7.41 0.92
CA PHE A 26 8.48 -7.48 1.05
C PHE A 26 7.85 -6.30 0.35
N VAL A 27 7.15 -6.57 -0.75
CA VAL A 27 6.46 -5.54 -1.53
C VAL A 27 4.99 -5.52 -1.11
N ILE A 28 4.55 -4.38 -0.58
CA ILE A 28 3.22 -4.22 0.02
C ILE A 28 2.46 -3.11 -0.69
N ALA A 29 1.29 -3.46 -1.22
CA ALA A 29 0.30 -2.52 -1.73
C ALA A 29 -1.05 -2.87 -1.09
N SER A 30 -1.66 -1.92 -0.38
CA SER A 30 -2.89 -2.15 0.38
C SER A 30 -3.71 -0.87 0.49
N GLY A 31 -5.02 -1.00 0.73
CA GLY A 31 -5.95 0.11 0.97
C GLY A 31 -6.81 0.51 -0.23
N THR A 32 -6.38 0.29 -1.48
CA THR A 32 -7.17 0.68 -2.67
C THR A 32 -8.53 -0.01 -2.69
N SER A 33 -8.57 -1.31 -2.38
CA SER A 33 -9.80 -2.10 -2.32
C SER A 33 -10.69 -1.70 -1.14
N ASP A 34 -10.10 -1.41 0.02
CA ASP A 34 -10.80 -0.89 1.20
C ASP A 34 -11.56 0.42 0.90
N TYR A 35 -10.98 1.31 0.11
CA TYR A 35 -11.69 2.51 -0.35
C TYR A 35 -12.71 2.20 -1.45
N ARG A 36 -12.26 1.63 -2.58
CA ARG A 36 -13.09 1.50 -3.79
C ARG A 36 -14.28 0.59 -3.62
N TYR A 37 -14.08 -0.54 -2.96
CA TYR A 37 -15.08 -1.60 -2.86
C TYR A 37 -15.79 -1.61 -1.53
N ASN A 38 -15.46 -0.71 -0.60
CA ASN A 38 -16.09 -0.67 0.72
C ASN A 38 -16.45 0.75 1.15
N PHE A 39 -15.48 1.61 1.51
CA PHE A 39 -15.77 2.96 2.01
C PHE A 39 -16.59 3.82 1.02
N MET A 40 -16.26 3.74 -0.27
CA MET A 40 -16.93 4.49 -1.34
C MET A 40 -18.21 3.82 -1.85
N GLN A 41 -18.68 2.76 -1.20
CA GLN A 41 -19.88 2.00 -1.58
C GLN A 41 -20.94 2.05 -0.46
N PRO A 42 -21.47 3.23 -0.09
CA PRO A 42 -22.36 3.40 1.08
C PRO A 42 -23.71 2.66 0.96
N ASN A 43 -24.08 2.28 -0.25
CA ASN A 43 -25.30 1.49 -0.53
C ASN A 43 -25.07 -0.02 -0.29
N LEU A 44 -23.82 -0.48 -0.33
CA LEU A 44 -23.46 -1.90 -0.17
C LEU A 44 -22.84 -2.18 1.20
N TYR A 45 -22.13 -1.21 1.77
CA TYR A 45 -21.41 -1.36 3.04
C TYR A 45 -21.62 -0.16 3.96
N ASN A 46 -21.68 -0.43 5.27
CA ASN A 46 -21.88 0.60 6.30
C ASN A 46 -20.59 1.32 6.72
N THR A 47 -19.47 1.10 6.04
CA THR A 47 -18.15 1.57 6.48
C THR A 47 -18.06 3.09 6.53
N SER A 48 -18.52 3.80 5.50
CA SER A 48 -18.56 5.27 5.48
C SER A 48 -19.66 5.88 6.36
N LYS A 49 -20.61 5.08 6.84
CA LYS A 49 -21.58 5.49 7.87
C LYS A 49 -20.98 5.36 9.28
N ARG A 50 -20.06 4.40 9.48
CA ARG A 50 -19.42 4.12 10.76
C ARG A 50 -18.16 4.94 11.01
N TYR A 51 -17.42 5.26 9.95
CA TYR A 51 -16.16 5.99 10.04
C TYR A 51 -16.17 7.18 9.10
N ASN A 52 -15.70 8.32 9.60
CA ASN A 52 -15.32 9.41 8.71
C ASN A 52 -13.98 9.09 7.99
N PRO A 53 -13.57 9.87 6.97
CA PRO A 53 -12.33 9.63 6.22
C PRO A 53 -11.07 9.49 7.08
N ASP A 54 -10.92 10.34 8.11
CA ASP A 54 -9.74 10.36 8.97
C ASP A 54 -9.68 9.12 9.88
N GLN A 55 -10.81 8.74 10.46
CA GLN A 55 -10.96 7.54 11.28
C GLN A 55 -10.69 6.27 10.46
N TYR A 56 -11.23 6.20 9.24
CA TYR A 56 -11.03 5.04 8.38
C TYR A 56 -9.58 4.91 7.92
N ALA A 57 -8.95 6.02 7.51
CA ALA A 57 -7.53 6.04 7.20
C ALA A 57 -6.68 5.58 8.39
N SER A 58 -7.00 6.05 9.61
CA SER A 58 -6.31 5.62 10.84
C SER A 58 -6.50 4.13 11.12
N LEU A 59 -7.71 3.59 10.91
CA LEU A 59 -8.00 2.17 11.05
C LEU A 59 -7.12 1.33 10.11
N LEU A 60 -7.09 1.67 8.82
CA LEU A 60 -6.33 0.94 7.80
C LEU A 60 -4.82 1.00 8.07
N VAL A 61 -4.29 2.20 8.34
CA VAL A 61 -2.85 2.39 8.63
C VAL A 61 -2.44 1.66 9.92
N ASN A 62 -3.33 1.58 10.92
CA ASN A 62 -3.06 0.79 12.12
C ASN A 62 -3.06 -0.72 11.85
N ARG A 63 -3.95 -1.23 10.98
CA ARG A 63 -3.93 -2.63 10.54
C ARG A 63 -2.66 -2.95 9.77
N PHE A 64 -2.26 -2.09 8.84
CA PHE A 64 -1.00 -2.18 8.11
C PHE A 64 0.20 -2.26 9.08
N GLY A 65 0.27 -1.35 10.06
CA GLY A 65 1.35 -1.36 11.05
C GLY A 65 1.40 -2.66 11.88
N LYS A 66 0.24 -3.25 12.19
CA LYS A 66 0.18 -4.57 12.84
C LYS A 66 0.71 -5.68 11.93
N GLN A 67 0.33 -5.70 10.67
CA GLN A 67 0.80 -6.71 9.71
C GLN A 67 2.33 -6.63 9.51
N LEU A 68 2.88 -5.42 9.37
CA LEU A 68 4.33 -5.23 9.32
C LEU A 68 5.03 -5.72 10.58
N LYS A 69 4.47 -5.44 11.75
CA LYS A 69 5.01 -5.93 13.02
C LYS A 69 5.04 -7.47 13.06
N GLU A 70 4.01 -8.13 12.56
CA GLU A 70 3.99 -9.61 12.49
C GLU A 70 5.02 -10.16 11.50
N LEU A 71 5.19 -9.55 10.32
CA LEU A 71 6.25 -9.91 9.38
C LEU A 71 7.65 -9.71 9.99
N TYR A 72 7.86 -8.59 10.67
CA TYR A 72 9.11 -8.29 11.35
C TYR A 72 9.45 -9.34 12.41
N LYS A 73 8.47 -9.78 13.22
CA LYS A 73 8.65 -10.85 14.22
C LYS A 73 9.05 -12.19 13.59
N LEU A 74 8.68 -12.44 12.34
CA LEU A 74 9.05 -13.65 11.59
C LEU A 74 10.45 -13.59 10.97
N GLY A 75 11.07 -12.41 10.91
CA GLY A 75 12.42 -12.23 10.36
C GLY A 75 12.50 -11.21 9.22
N ALA A 76 11.38 -10.70 8.72
CA ALA A 76 11.40 -9.71 7.65
C ALA A 76 12.10 -8.41 8.09
N ARG A 77 12.97 -7.87 7.23
CA ARG A 77 13.72 -6.62 7.51
C ARG A 77 13.57 -5.54 6.46
N ARG A 78 13.28 -5.88 5.20
CA ARG A 78 13.21 -4.92 4.09
C ARG A 78 11.81 -4.87 3.49
N PHE A 79 11.22 -3.69 3.42
CA PHE A 79 9.86 -3.47 2.93
C PHE A 79 9.81 -2.35 1.90
N LEU A 80 9.15 -2.58 0.78
CA LEU A 80 8.74 -1.56 -0.18
C LEU A 80 7.22 -1.38 -0.10
N VAL A 81 6.78 -0.22 0.35
CA VAL A 81 5.38 0.07 0.66
C VAL A 81 4.86 1.10 -0.34
N PHE A 82 3.79 0.75 -1.04
CA PHE A 82 3.18 1.64 -2.02
C PHE A 82 2.16 2.57 -1.36
N GLU A 83 2.20 3.84 -1.73
CA GLU A 83 1.09 4.75 -1.48
C GLU A 83 -0.15 4.34 -2.26
N LEU A 84 -1.30 4.80 -1.78
CA LEU A 84 -2.49 4.83 -2.62
C LEU A 84 -2.26 5.80 -3.77
N VAL A 85 -2.66 5.36 -4.95
CA VAL A 85 -2.74 6.21 -6.14
C VAL A 85 -3.99 7.10 -6.07
N PRO A 86 -4.11 8.13 -6.93
CA PRO A 86 -5.26 9.03 -6.93
C PRO A 86 -6.57 8.28 -7.24
N LEU A 87 -7.36 8.01 -6.20
CA LEU A 87 -8.60 7.22 -6.30
C LEU A 87 -9.64 7.89 -7.20
N GLY A 88 -9.64 9.22 -7.27
CA GLY A 88 -10.55 10.01 -8.10
C GLY A 88 -10.30 9.88 -9.60
N CYS A 89 -9.13 9.40 -10.01
CA CYS A 89 -8.76 9.29 -11.42
C CYS A 89 -9.19 7.95 -12.04
N TYR A 90 -9.72 7.01 -11.26
CA TYR A 90 -10.16 5.74 -11.80
C TYR A 90 -11.44 5.89 -12.65
N PRO A 91 -11.55 5.21 -13.80
CA PRO A 91 -12.72 5.32 -14.69
C PRO A 91 -14.06 5.10 -13.99
N ALA A 92 -14.15 4.09 -13.12
CA ALA A 92 -15.38 3.80 -12.37
C ALA A 92 -15.76 4.93 -11.39
N VAL A 93 -14.77 5.61 -10.80
CA VAL A 93 -15.01 6.73 -9.87
C VAL A 93 -15.42 7.97 -10.64
N LEU A 94 -14.81 8.24 -11.79
CA LEU A 94 -15.21 9.32 -12.70
C LEU A 94 -16.67 9.17 -13.13
N LYS A 95 -17.09 7.94 -13.53
CA LYS A 95 -18.48 7.64 -13.89
C LYS A 95 -19.46 7.89 -12.75
N ALA A 96 -19.07 7.57 -11.51
CA ALA A 96 -19.93 7.70 -10.34
C ALA A 96 -20.02 9.14 -9.80
N TYR A 97 -18.89 9.86 -9.75
CA TYR A 97 -18.81 11.20 -9.15
C TYR A 97 -19.10 12.32 -10.16
N LYS A 98 -18.95 12.05 -11.47
CA LYS A 98 -19.16 13.01 -12.56
C LYS A 98 -18.50 14.39 -12.27
N PRO A 99 -17.18 14.44 -11.98
CA PRO A 99 -16.51 15.70 -11.75
C PRO A 99 -16.57 16.58 -13.01
N THR A 100 -16.55 17.90 -12.81
CA THR A 100 -16.62 18.87 -13.92
C THR A 100 -15.31 18.95 -14.70
N THR A 101 -14.17 18.71 -14.05
CA THR A 101 -12.84 18.67 -14.68
C THR A 101 -11.96 17.62 -13.99
N GLY A 102 -11.11 16.95 -14.78
CA GLY A 102 -10.08 16.05 -14.27
C GLY A 102 -10.60 14.90 -13.38
N CYS A 103 -9.89 14.67 -12.28
CA CYS A 103 -10.18 13.60 -11.33
C CYS A 103 -11.20 14.02 -10.26
N ALA A 104 -11.88 13.04 -9.65
CA ALA A 104 -12.81 13.31 -8.56
C ALA A 104 -12.06 13.67 -7.25
N GLU A 105 -11.93 14.96 -6.96
CA GLU A 105 -11.14 15.47 -5.81
C GLU A 105 -11.61 14.92 -4.45
N LYS A 106 -12.92 14.73 -4.26
CA LYS A 106 -13.45 14.11 -3.04
C LYS A 106 -12.87 12.72 -2.79
N ALA A 107 -12.65 11.92 -3.84
CA ALA A 107 -12.05 10.60 -3.72
C ALA A 107 -10.52 10.67 -3.59
N ASN A 108 -9.87 11.61 -4.29
CA ASN A 108 -8.42 11.87 -4.15
C ASN A 108 -8.06 12.26 -2.71
N HIS A 109 -8.90 13.06 -2.05
CA HIS A 109 -8.68 13.46 -0.67
C HIS A 109 -8.62 12.27 0.32
N LEU A 110 -9.36 11.19 0.04
CA LEU A 110 -9.30 9.96 0.84
C LEU A 110 -7.91 9.31 0.73
N ALA A 111 -7.39 9.19 -0.49
CA ALA A 111 -6.07 8.64 -0.76
C ALA A 111 -4.97 9.50 -0.11
N PHE A 112 -5.06 10.82 -0.27
CA PHE A 112 -4.11 11.76 0.34
C PHE A 112 -4.07 11.64 1.87
N THR A 113 -5.24 11.57 2.50
CA THR A 113 -5.36 11.41 3.96
C THR A 113 -4.73 10.11 4.45
N PHE A 114 -4.96 9.01 3.73
CA PHE A 114 -4.32 7.73 4.02
C PHE A 114 -2.80 7.81 3.87
N ASN A 115 -2.29 8.33 2.75
CA ASN A 115 -0.85 8.41 2.47
C ASN A 115 -0.11 9.24 3.51
N ARG A 116 -0.68 10.38 3.95
CA ARG A 116 -0.10 11.19 5.03
C ARG A 116 0.00 10.42 6.34
N LYS A 117 -1.03 9.64 6.70
CA LYS A 117 -1.01 8.81 7.92
C LYS A 117 -0.07 7.63 7.78
N LEU A 118 0.04 7.05 6.58
CA LEU A 118 0.99 5.99 6.26
C LEU A 118 2.44 6.47 6.46
N ASP A 119 2.78 7.65 5.94
CA ASP A 119 4.09 8.29 6.17
C ASP A 119 4.42 8.39 7.65
N HIS A 120 3.48 8.92 8.45
CA HIS A 120 3.66 9.02 9.89
C HIS A 120 3.86 7.65 10.53
N LYS A 121 3.04 6.65 10.18
CA LYS A 121 3.16 5.30 10.73
C LYS A 121 4.50 4.66 10.39
N VAL A 122 4.97 4.79 9.15
CA VAL A 122 6.27 4.26 8.73
C VAL A 122 7.41 4.94 9.47
N ARG A 123 7.36 6.27 9.68
CA ARG A 123 8.35 6.96 10.53
C ARG A 123 8.37 6.39 11.94
N THR A 124 7.20 6.16 12.55
CA THR A 124 7.11 5.49 13.86
C THR A 124 7.69 4.07 13.85
N LEU A 125 7.45 3.29 12.79
CA LEU A 125 7.98 1.93 12.69
C LEU A 125 9.50 1.92 12.54
N ARG A 126 10.07 2.77 11.67
CA ARG A 126 11.52 2.92 11.51
C ARG A 126 12.20 3.39 12.80
N SER A 127 11.54 4.25 13.59
CA SER A 127 12.11 4.67 14.88
C SER A 127 12.08 3.56 15.93
N THR A 128 11.05 2.70 15.88
CA THR A 128 10.83 1.59 16.82
C THR A 128 11.74 0.39 16.54
N TYR A 129 11.96 0.05 15.26
CA TYR A 129 12.72 -1.14 14.84
C TYR A 129 14.00 -0.70 14.12
N LYS A 130 15.14 -0.76 14.80
CA LYS A 130 16.40 -0.16 14.31
C LYS A 130 17.05 -0.89 13.13
N ASP A 131 16.74 -2.16 12.97
CA ASP A 131 17.21 -3.04 11.90
C ASP A 131 16.19 -3.20 10.77
N VAL A 132 15.12 -2.38 10.75
CA VAL A 132 14.14 -2.37 9.67
C VAL A 132 14.48 -1.31 8.62
N ASP A 133 14.42 -1.70 7.36
CA ASP A 133 14.39 -0.79 6.23
C ASP A 133 13.00 -0.84 5.59
N ILE A 134 12.32 0.30 5.55
CA ILE A 134 11.00 0.43 4.94
C ILE A 134 11.12 1.58 3.97
N ILE A 135 10.84 1.40 2.68
CA ILE A 135 10.81 2.47 1.68
C ILE A 135 9.36 2.71 1.29
N ILE A 136 8.96 3.99 1.19
CA ILE A 136 7.64 4.35 0.65
C ILE A 136 7.80 4.72 -0.83
N ALA A 137 7.14 3.98 -1.71
CA ALA A 137 6.99 4.34 -3.11
C ALA A 137 5.91 5.42 -3.25
N LYS A 138 6.32 6.64 -3.62
CA LYS A 138 5.46 7.82 -3.82
C LYS A 138 4.65 7.73 -5.11
N THR A 139 3.76 6.75 -5.20
CA THR A 139 2.98 6.47 -6.40
C THR A 139 1.82 7.44 -6.62
N TYR A 140 1.37 8.16 -5.59
CA TYR A 140 0.30 9.13 -5.74
C TYR A 140 0.65 10.22 -6.75
N SER A 141 1.75 10.94 -6.51
CA SER A 141 2.20 12.04 -7.36
C SER A 141 2.62 11.56 -8.74
N LEU A 142 3.25 10.39 -8.81
CA LEU A 142 3.64 9.76 -10.06
C LEU A 142 2.43 9.52 -10.96
N ILE A 143 1.42 8.80 -10.45
CA ILE A 143 0.23 8.47 -11.23
C ILE A 143 -0.60 9.72 -11.53
N LEU A 144 -0.72 10.66 -10.60
CA LEU A 144 -1.42 11.92 -10.86
C LEU A 144 -0.77 12.69 -12.02
N GLY A 145 0.56 12.81 -12.02
CA GLY A 145 1.31 13.45 -13.09
C GLY A 145 1.15 12.74 -14.44
N LEU A 146 1.08 11.40 -14.45
CA LEU A 146 0.81 10.64 -15.67
C LEU A 146 -0.61 10.89 -16.23
N VAL A 147 -1.60 11.02 -15.35
CA VAL A 147 -2.99 11.32 -15.73
C VAL A 147 -3.11 12.75 -16.27
N GLU A 148 -2.49 13.72 -15.60
CA GLU A 148 -2.52 15.13 -15.99
C GLU A 148 -1.66 15.42 -17.23
N ARG A 149 -0.59 14.65 -17.45
CA ARG A 149 0.38 14.86 -18.54
C ARG A 149 0.72 13.52 -19.22
N PRO A 150 -0.15 13.00 -20.10
CA PRO A 150 0.01 11.66 -20.70
C PRO A 150 1.30 11.47 -21.53
N LEU A 151 1.95 12.55 -22.00
CA LEU A 151 3.23 12.47 -22.69
C LEU A 151 4.38 11.94 -21.80
N TYR A 152 4.32 12.13 -20.46
CA TYR A 152 5.29 11.55 -19.52
C TYR A 152 5.16 10.02 -19.38
N GLY A 153 4.00 9.45 -19.69
CA GLY A 153 3.72 8.02 -19.56
C GLY A 153 4.53 7.14 -20.52
N LYS A 154 4.81 7.64 -21.73
CA LYS A 154 5.67 6.92 -22.69
C LYS A 154 7.13 6.85 -22.23
N GLN A 155 7.60 7.85 -21.50
CA GLN A 155 8.99 7.91 -21.04
C GLN A 155 9.23 7.10 -19.77
N LEU A 156 8.22 6.98 -18.90
CA LEU A 156 8.31 6.19 -17.67
C LEU A 156 8.21 4.67 -17.92
N LEU A 157 7.44 4.25 -18.93
CA LEU A 157 7.32 2.84 -19.35
C LEU A 157 8.67 2.23 -19.76
N LEU A 158 9.61 3.04 -20.24
CA LEU A 158 10.96 2.62 -20.63
C LEU A 158 11.90 2.36 -19.43
N ILE A 159 11.52 2.76 -18.21
CA ILE A 159 12.38 2.67 -17.01
C ILE A 159 12.06 1.41 -16.16
N PHE A 160 10.97 0.70 -16.45
CA PHE A 160 10.50 -0.45 -15.65
C PHE A 160 11.15 -1.80 -15.97
N GLU A 161 12.31 -1.83 -16.63
CA GLU A 161 13.16 -3.03 -16.71
C GLU A 161 14.05 -3.12 -15.45
N MET A 162 13.44 -3.40 -14.29
CA MET A 162 14.21 -3.74 -13.08
C MET A 162 14.72 -5.19 -13.20
N LYS A 163 15.94 -5.36 -13.71
CA LYS A 163 16.73 -6.58 -13.49
C LYS A 163 17.15 -6.67 -12.02
N LEU A 164 16.27 -7.23 -11.18
CA LEU A 164 16.61 -7.64 -9.81
C LEU A 164 17.14 -9.07 -9.83
N SER A 165 18.41 -9.22 -10.22
CA SER A 165 19.14 -10.46 -9.96
C SER A 165 19.47 -10.52 -8.47
N LEU A 166 18.97 -11.54 -7.76
CA LEU A 166 19.25 -11.94 -6.36
C LEU A 166 18.27 -11.53 -5.24
N VAL A 167 17.10 -10.96 -5.52
CA VAL A 167 16.10 -10.64 -4.46
C VAL A 167 14.80 -11.41 -4.66
N THR A 168 14.45 -12.30 -3.73
CA THR A 168 13.11 -12.90 -3.70
C THR A 168 12.09 -11.82 -3.31
N ILE A 169 11.13 -11.57 -4.20
CA ILE A 169 10.05 -10.60 -4.00
C ILE A 169 8.81 -11.34 -3.51
N HIS A 170 8.35 -11.01 -2.31
CA HIS A 170 7.03 -11.43 -1.85
C HIS A 170 6.04 -10.28 -2.03
N VAL A 171 5.10 -10.45 -2.96
CA VAL A 171 4.01 -9.49 -3.18
C VAL A 171 2.85 -9.83 -2.25
N TYR A 172 2.54 -8.91 -1.35
CA TYR A 172 1.36 -8.99 -0.50
C TYR A 172 0.29 -8.03 -1.01
N VAL A 173 -0.76 -8.61 -1.59
CA VAL A 173 -2.02 -7.93 -1.87
C VAL A 173 -3.02 -8.41 -0.83
N THR A 174 -3.56 -7.50 -0.01
CA THR A 174 -4.67 -7.79 0.91
C THR A 174 -5.99 -7.32 0.34
#